data_AF-A0A9P6KH34-F1
#
_entry.id   AF-A0A9P6KH34-F1
#
_cell.length_a   1.000
_cell.length_b   1.000
_cell.length_c   1.000
_cell.angle_alpha   90.00
_cell.angle_beta   90.00
_cell.angle_gamma   90.00
#
_symmetry.space_group_name_H-M   'P 1'
#
loop_
_entity.id
_entity.type
_entity.pdbx_description
1 polymer ?
#
loop_
_entity_poly.entity_id
_entity_poly.type
_entity_poly.pdbx_seq_one_letter_code
_entity_poly.pdbx_strand_id
1 'polypeptide(L)'
;MLFGVFMTYKAWGLYTNCESPLVVVLSESMEPAFARGDILFLSNPKKPIEIGEICVFKIPGRDIPIVHRVIDRHDTPKEGKQLLLTKGDNNAMDDRVLYQELHINRDKMWVEPKDVVGRVQGFLPYLGMFTILMTDYPMLKYALLSGVALVAFLYE
;
A
#
# COMPACT_ATOMS: atom_id res chain seq x y z
N MET A 1 -18.83 11.85 -15.78
CA MET A 1 -17.61 12.24 -15.05
C MET A 1 -17.01 11.09 -14.24
N LEU A 2 -17.76 10.48 -13.29
CA LEU A 2 -17.25 9.40 -12.41
C LEU A 2 -16.74 8.16 -13.17
N PHE A 3 -17.44 7.76 -14.24
CA PHE A 3 -17.03 6.64 -15.08
C PHE A 3 -15.66 6.88 -15.74
N GLY A 4 -15.39 8.13 -16.17
CA GLY A 4 -14.10 8.51 -16.74
C GLY A 4 -12.97 8.41 -15.71
N VAL A 5 -13.19 8.92 -14.50
CA VAL A 5 -12.21 8.81 -13.40
C VAL A 5 -11.90 7.35 -13.07
N PHE A 6 -12.92 6.50 -12.98
CA PHE A 6 -12.75 5.07 -12.74
C PHE A 6 -11.95 4.39 -13.86
N MET A 7 -12.28 4.68 -15.13
CA MET A 7 -11.55 4.11 -16.26
C MET A 7 -10.10 4.59 -16.32
N THR A 8 -9.83 5.86 -16.02
CA THR A 8 -8.47 6.39 -15.90
C THR A 8 -7.69 5.67 -14.80
N TYR A 9 -8.30 5.46 -13.63
CA TYR A 9 -7.68 4.73 -12.53
C TYR A 9 -7.34 3.27 -12.92
N LYS A 10 -8.26 2.58 -13.60
CA LYS A 10 -8.01 1.22 -14.11
C LYS A 10 -6.94 1.19 -15.20
N ALA A 11 -6.96 2.14 -16.13
CA ALA A 11 -5.92 2.27 -17.15
C ALA A 11 -4.53 2.50 -16.53
N TRP A 12 -4.45 3.32 -15.47
CA TRP A 12 -3.21 3.54 -14.74
C TRP A 12 -2.72 2.30 -14.01
N GLY A 13 -3.64 1.52 -13.41
CA GLY A 13 -3.30 0.23 -12.81
C GLY A 13 -2.73 -0.76 -13.83
N LEU A 14 -3.31 -0.82 -15.03
CA LEU A 14 -2.78 -1.64 -16.13
C LEU A 14 -1.39 -1.16 -16.58
N TYR A 15 -1.21 0.16 -16.71
CA TYR A 15 0.09 0.76 -17.09
C TYR A 15 1.21 0.46 -16.07
N THR A 16 0.89 0.53 -14.78
CA THR A 16 1.85 0.28 -13.69
C THR A 16 2.00 -1.20 -13.34
N ASN A 17 1.24 -2.08 -14.01
CA ASN A 17 1.07 -3.49 -13.67
C ASN A 17 0.68 -3.71 -12.20
N CYS A 18 -0.07 -2.77 -11.61
CA CYS A 18 -0.44 -2.76 -10.20
C CYS A 18 -1.94 -2.54 -10.07
N GLU A 19 -2.67 -3.46 -9.43
CA GLU A 19 -4.12 -3.32 -9.25
C GLU A 19 -4.49 -2.08 -8.41
N SER A 20 -3.62 -1.72 -7.48
CA SER A 20 -3.77 -0.57 -6.59
C SER A 20 -2.55 0.35 -6.70
N PRO A 21 -2.44 1.17 -7.77
CA PRO A 21 -1.29 2.02 -8.02
C PRO A 21 -1.13 3.16 -6.99
N LEU A 22 -2.14 3.37 -6.14
CA LEU A 22 -2.14 4.32 -5.04
C LEU A 22 -2.49 3.62 -3.73
N VAL A 23 -1.71 3.89 -2.68
CA VAL A 23 -2.01 3.47 -1.31
C VAL A 23 -1.70 4.59 -0.33
N VAL A 24 -2.36 4.59 0.83
CA VAL A 24 -2.14 5.57 1.90
C VAL A 24 -1.41 4.90 3.07
N VAL A 25 -0.39 5.57 3.60
CA VAL A 25 0.33 5.11 4.79
C VAL A 25 -0.52 5.34 6.03
N LEU A 26 -0.78 4.28 6.79
CA LEU A 26 -1.69 4.31 7.95
C LEU A 26 -0.96 4.32 9.30
N SER A 27 0.34 3.98 9.32
CA SER A 27 1.14 3.80 10.54
C SER A 27 2.54 4.43 10.41
N GLU A 28 3.21 4.59 11.56
CA GLU A 28 4.54 5.20 11.69
C GLU A 28 5.70 4.19 11.55
N SER A 29 5.41 2.95 11.11
CA SER A 29 6.42 1.88 10.98
C SER A 29 7.50 2.17 9.93
N MET A 30 7.23 3.11 9.02
CA MET A 30 8.14 3.51 7.96
C MET A 30 8.80 4.87 8.20
N GLU A 31 8.68 5.45 9.40
CA GLU A 31 9.44 6.67 9.71
C GLU A 31 10.96 6.37 9.75
N PRO A 32 11.81 7.30 9.27
CA PRO A 32 11.49 8.62 8.74
C PRO A 32 11.20 8.66 7.23
N ALA A 33 11.21 7.51 6.53
CA ALA A 33 11.04 7.47 5.08
C ALA A 33 9.63 7.87 4.64
N PHE A 34 8.60 7.41 5.34
CA PHE A 34 7.21 7.78 5.12
C PHE A 34 6.50 8.07 6.44
N ALA A 35 5.68 9.11 6.43
CA ALA A 35 4.83 9.50 7.55
C ALA A 35 3.40 8.97 7.37
N ARG A 36 2.67 8.87 8.47
CA ARG A 36 1.22 8.60 8.43
C ARG A 36 0.52 9.66 7.58
N GLY A 37 -0.28 9.20 6.61
CA GLY A 37 -0.99 10.05 5.67
C GLY A 37 -0.26 10.33 4.37
N ASP A 38 0.94 9.80 4.15
CA ASP A 38 1.58 9.88 2.84
C ASP A 38 0.82 9.02 1.82
N ILE A 39 0.69 9.52 0.59
CA ILE A 39 0.19 8.74 -0.54
C ILE A 39 1.38 8.16 -1.28
N LEU A 40 1.42 6.84 -1.46
CA LEU A 40 2.47 6.16 -2.19
C LEU A 40 2.01 5.79 -3.60
N PHE A 41 2.87 6.04 -4.58
CA PHE A 41 2.70 5.61 -5.96
C PHE A 41 3.40 4.27 -6.16
N LEU A 42 2.66 3.27 -6.62
CA LEU A 42 3.15 1.90 -6.77
C LEU A 42 3.29 1.51 -8.24
N SER A 43 4.28 0.66 -8.50
CA SER A 43 4.39 -0.08 -9.77
C SER A 43 4.86 -1.50 -9.50
N ASN A 44 4.49 -2.45 -10.36
CA ASN A 44 4.94 -3.84 -10.23
C ASN A 44 5.53 -4.38 -11.55
N PRO A 45 6.65 -3.81 -12.03
CA PRO A 45 7.30 -4.34 -13.23
C PRO A 45 7.82 -5.76 -12.98
N LYS A 46 7.96 -6.56 -14.04
CA LYS A 46 8.51 -7.94 -13.99
C LYS A 46 9.98 -8.04 -13.54
N LYS A 47 10.62 -6.92 -13.20
CA LYS A 47 11.99 -6.88 -12.69
C LYS A 47 12.03 -7.50 -11.27
N PRO A 48 13.07 -8.21 -10.87
CA PRO A 48 13.26 -8.59 -9.46
C PRO A 48 13.25 -7.37 -8.53
N ILE A 49 12.80 -7.57 -7.29
CA ILE A 49 12.88 -6.59 -6.21
C ILE A 49 14.27 -6.67 -5.59
N GLU A 50 14.88 -5.52 -5.35
CA GLU A 50 16.24 -5.42 -4.82
C GLU A 50 16.23 -5.08 -3.33
N ILE A 51 17.32 -5.44 -2.63
CA ILE A 51 17.53 -5.03 -1.24
C ILE A 51 17.55 -3.50 -1.16
N GLY A 52 16.84 -2.95 -0.18
CA GLY A 52 16.68 -1.52 0.03
C GLY A 52 15.45 -0.90 -0.65
N GLU A 53 14.83 -1.59 -1.62
CA GLU A 53 13.55 -1.17 -2.19
C GLU A 53 12.43 -1.31 -1.15
N ILE A 54 11.39 -0.47 -1.28
CA ILE A 54 10.21 -0.52 -0.43
C ILE A 54 9.08 -1.16 -1.20
N CYS A 55 8.55 -2.26 -0.67
CA CYS A 55 7.46 -3.01 -1.29
C CYS A 55 6.19 -2.93 -0.46
N VAL A 56 5.07 -3.07 -1.17
CA VAL A 56 3.74 -3.18 -0.60
C VAL A 56 3.26 -4.59 -0.85
N PHE A 57 2.96 -5.32 0.22
CA PHE A 57 2.55 -6.72 0.13
C PHE A 57 1.36 -7.01 1.02
N LYS A 58 0.61 -8.06 0.68
CA LYS A 58 -0.53 -8.53 1.44
C LYS A 58 -0.14 -9.79 2.20
N ILE A 59 -0.60 -9.91 3.44
CA ILE A 59 -0.50 -11.17 4.18
C ILE A 59 -1.88 -11.84 4.15
N PRO A 60 -1.97 -13.13 3.81
CA PRO A 60 -3.24 -13.86 3.82
C PRO A 60 -3.96 -13.70 5.16
N GLY A 61 -5.22 -13.26 5.13
CA GLY A 61 -6.05 -13.02 6.32
C GLY A 61 -5.89 -11.63 6.95
N ARG A 62 -5.09 -10.73 6.37
CA ARG A 62 -5.14 -9.29 6.65
C ARG A 62 -5.66 -8.54 5.43
N ASP A 63 -6.65 -7.68 5.66
CA ASP A 63 -7.24 -6.85 4.61
C ASP A 63 -6.35 -5.66 4.23
N ILE A 64 -5.57 -5.16 5.19
CA ILE A 64 -4.71 -3.99 5.02
C ILE A 64 -3.32 -4.44 4.56
N PRO A 65 -2.83 -3.96 3.40
CA PRO A 65 -1.47 -4.26 2.94
C PRO A 65 -0.42 -3.58 3.81
N ILE A 66 0.78 -4.16 3.85
CA ILE A 66 1.92 -3.67 4.62
C ILE A 66 2.93 -3.05 3.65
N VAL A 67 3.50 -1.92 4.05
CA VAL A 67 4.52 -1.18 3.30
C VAL A 67 5.81 -1.25 4.10
N HIS A 68 6.81 -2.03 3.69
CA HIS A 68 8.09 -2.14 4.40
C HIS A 68 9.28 -2.27 3.44
N ARG A 69 10.49 -2.00 3.97
CA ARG A 69 11.73 -2.07 3.19
C ARG A 69 12.24 -3.50 3.13
N VAL A 70 12.68 -3.93 1.96
CA VAL A 70 13.38 -5.20 1.78
C VAL A 70 14.77 -5.11 2.40
N ILE A 71 15.05 -5.95 3.38
CA ILE A 71 16.35 -6.03 4.05
C ILE A 71 17.18 -7.23 3.60
N ASP A 72 16.54 -8.27 3.07
CA ASP A 72 17.22 -9.45 2.57
C ASP A 72 16.38 -10.10 1.46
N ARG A 73 17.05 -10.80 0.53
CA ARG A 73 16.41 -11.56 -0.53
C ARG A 73 17.08 -12.91 -0.74
N HIS A 74 16.27 -13.91 -0.99
CA HIS A 74 16.71 -15.24 -1.38
C HIS A 74 16.12 -15.56 -2.75
N ASP A 75 16.95 -15.43 -3.77
CA ASP A 75 16.58 -15.79 -5.14
C ASP A 75 16.94 -17.25 -5.39
N THR A 76 15.97 -18.04 -5.88
CA THR A 76 16.20 -19.42 -6.34
C THR A 76 16.17 -19.43 -7.86
N PRO A 77 17.33 -19.32 -8.55
CA PRO A 77 17.38 -19.09 -10.00
C PRO A 77 16.73 -20.21 -10.82
N LYS A 78 16.74 -21.44 -10.28
CA LYS A 78 16.17 -22.63 -10.93
C LYS A 78 14.64 -22.65 -10.93
N GLU A 79 14.00 -21.96 -10.00
CA GLU A 79 12.54 -21.96 -9.83
C GLU A 79 11.91 -20.61 -10.20
N GLY A 80 12.72 -19.59 -10.52
CA GLY A 80 12.25 -18.23 -10.76
C GLY A 80 11.55 -17.61 -9.54
N LYS A 81 11.78 -18.15 -8.34
CA LYS A 81 11.18 -17.68 -7.09
C LYS A 81 12.13 -16.71 -6.42
N GLN A 82 11.59 -15.54 -6.09
CA GLN A 82 12.24 -14.54 -5.28
C GLN A 82 11.54 -14.48 -3.93
N LEU A 83 12.28 -14.69 -2.84
CA LEU A 83 11.78 -14.62 -1.47
C LEU A 83 12.34 -13.36 -0.82
N LEU A 84 11.48 -12.58 -0.17
CA LEU A 84 11.85 -11.29 0.41
C LEU A 84 11.66 -11.29 1.92
N LEU A 85 12.62 -10.74 2.63
CA LEU A 85 12.48 -10.37 4.03
C LEU A 85 12.35 -8.86 4.12
N THR A 86 11.30 -8.40 4.78
CA THR A 86 11.04 -6.97 4.94
C THR A 86 11.10 -6.57 6.41
N LYS A 87 11.26 -5.27 6.61
CA LYS A 87 11.25 -4.64 7.92
C LYS A 87 10.76 -3.19 7.77
N GLY A 88 9.93 -2.74 8.70
CA GLY A 88 9.62 -1.32 8.85
C GLY A 88 10.84 -0.52 9.29
N ASP A 89 11.10 0.63 8.66
CA ASP A 89 12.26 1.47 8.96
C ASP A 89 12.34 1.83 10.46
N ASN A 90 11.18 2.07 11.09
CA ASN A 90 11.04 2.40 12.52
C ASN A 90 10.79 1.19 13.43
N ASN A 91 10.75 -0.04 12.89
CA ASN A 91 10.53 -1.24 13.70
C ASN A 91 11.84 -1.74 14.32
N ALA A 92 11.80 -2.34 15.52
CA ALA A 92 12.99 -2.95 16.14
C ALA A 92 13.34 -4.33 15.55
N MET A 93 12.33 -5.07 15.10
CA MET A 93 12.45 -6.42 14.56
C MET A 93 12.02 -6.47 13.10
N ASP A 94 12.44 -7.52 12.40
CA ASP A 94 11.96 -7.84 11.05
C ASP A 94 10.53 -8.39 11.07
N ASP A 95 9.93 -8.53 9.88
CA ASP A 95 8.53 -8.91 9.74
C ASP A 95 8.27 -10.42 9.84
N ARG A 96 9.23 -11.25 10.25
CA ARG A 96 9.02 -12.71 10.33
C ARG A 96 7.88 -13.07 11.26
N VAL A 97 7.77 -12.38 12.40
CA VAL A 97 6.68 -12.57 13.36
C VAL A 97 5.34 -12.23 12.70
N LEU A 98 5.31 -11.16 11.92
CA LEU A 98 4.13 -10.69 11.21
C LEU A 98 3.61 -11.72 10.19
N TYR A 99 4.52 -12.43 9.52
CA TYR A 99 4.16 -13.50 8.58
C TYR A 99 3.57 -14.73 9.28
N GLN A 100 4.05 -15.02 10.50
CA GLN A 100 3.64 -16.18 11.30
C GLN A 100 2.34 -15.98 12.08
N GLU A 101 2.03 -14.74 12.47
CA GLU A 101 0.86 -14.39 13.30
C GLU A 101 -0.48 -14.91 12.75
N LEU A 102 -0.57 -15.21 11.44
CA LEU A 102 -1.83 -15.60 10.81
C LEU A 102 -2.13 -17.11 10.79
N HIS A 103 -1.33 -17.98 11.42
CA HIS A 103 -1.56 -19.44 11.59
C HIS A 103 -1.89 -20.27 10.33
N ILE A 104 -2.07 -19.65 9.15
CA ILE A 104 -2.44 -20.34 7.90
C ILE A 104 -1.22 -21.05 7.32
N ASN A 105 0.01 -20.56 7.58
CA ASN A 105 1.26 -21.21 7.19
C ASN A 105 2.36 -20.96 8.24
N ARG A 106 2.53 -21.89 9.19
CA ARG A 106 3.52 -21.74 10.29
C ARG A 106 4.98 -21.61 9.81
N ASP A 107 5.26 -22.03 8.59
CA ASP A 107 6.60 -22.00 7.99
C ASP A 107 6.85 -20.80 7.06
N LYS A 108 5.88 -19.86 6.95
CA LYS A 108 6.03 -18.69 6.08
C LYS A 108 6.98 -17.68 6.71
N MET A 109 8.25 -17.75 6.32
CA MET A 109 9.32 -16.84 6.78
C MET A 109 9.65 -15.72 5.79
N TRP A 110 9.01 -15.72 4.62
CA TRP A 110 9.36 -14.86 3.49
C TRP A 110 8.09 -14.38 2.76
N VAL A 111 8.19 -13.19 2.18
CA VAL A 111 7.21 -12.66 1.23
C VAL A 111 7.53 -13.21 -0.16
N GLU A 112 6.54 -13.81 -0.79
CA GLU A 112 6.65 -14.31 -2.17
C GLU A 112 6.24 -13.23 -3.17
N PRO A 113 6.66 -13.30 -4.45
CA PRO A 113 6.36 -12.27 -5.43
C PRO A 113 4.85 -12.16 -5.72
N LYS A 114 4.11 -13.26 -5.53
CA LYS A 114 2.64 -13.30 -5.68
C LYS A 114 1.90 -12.47 -4.62
N ASP A 115 2.52 -12.25 -3.46
CA ASP A 115 1.95 -11.49 -2.35
C ASP A 115 2.27 -9.99 -2.47
N VAL A 116 3.22 -9.64 -3.34
CA VAL A 116 3.62 -8.25 -3.60
C VAL A 116 2.61 -7.59 -4.53
N VAL A 117 1.99 -6.51 -4.03
CA VAL A 117 1.10 -5.64 -4.80
C VAL A 117 1.92 -4.77 -5.74
N GLY A 118 3.02 -4.22 -5.25
CA GLY A 118 3.96 -3.43 -6.03
C GLY A 118 5.09 -2.87 -5.17
N ARG A 119 6.02 -2.17 -5.81
CA ARG A 119 7.08 -1.42 -5.15
C ARG A 119 6.83 0.08 -5.26
N VAL A 120 7.23 0.83 -4.25
CA VAL A 120 7.05 2.28 -4.18
C VAL A 120 7.96 2.95 -5.20
N GLN A 121 7.42 3.88 -5.99
CA GLN A 121 8.15 4.68 -6.98
C GLN A 121 8.27 6.14 -6.57
N GLY A 122 7.41 6.59 -5.67
CA GLY A 122 7.39 7.95 -5.15
C GLY A 122 6.25 8.11 -4.16
N PHE A 123 6.16 9.28 -3.56
CA PHE A 123 5.10 9.60 -2.61
C PHE A 123 4.73 11.07 -2.65
N LEU A 124 3.55 11.38 -2.11
CA LEU A 124 3.09 12.73 -1.85
C LEU A 124 2.79 12.87 -0.35
N PRO A 125 3.49 13.76 0.36
CA PRO A 125 3.42 13.81 1.80
C PRO A 125 2.07 14.32 2.30
N TYR A 126 1.55 13.71 3.37
CA TYR A 126 0.34 14.09 4.12
C TYR A 126 -0.99 14.20 3.36
N LEU A 127 -1.03 14.06 2.02
CA LEU A 127 -2.28 14.23 1.27
C LEU A 127 -3.34 13.18 1.66
N GLY A 128 -2.90 11.97 2.00
CA GLY A 128 -3.73 10.89 2.48
C GLY A 128 -4.36 11.17 3.85
N MET A 129 -3.87 12.15 4.61
CA MET A 129 -4.51 12.58 5.87
C MET A 129 -5.97 12.98 5.67
N PHE A 130 -6.31 13.56 4.51
CA PHE A 130 -7.71 13.86 4.19
C PHE A 130 -8.58 12.60 4.21
N THR A 131 -8.11 11.51 3.59
CA THR A 131 -8.84 10.23 3.55
C THR A 131 -8.92 9.57 4.93
N ILE A 132 -7.87 9.70 5.74
CA ILE A 132 -7.82 9.22 7.11
C ILE A 132 -8.83 9.99 7.97
N LEU A 133 -8.82 11.32 7.93
CA LEU A 133 -9.77 12.16 8.69
C LEU A 133 -11.23 11.88 8.32
N MET A 134 -11.52 11.66 7.04
CA MET A 134 -12.86 11.31 6.58
C MET A 134 -13.32 9.92 7.06
N THR A 135 -12.37 8.99 7.25
CA THR A 135 -12.63 7.65 7.81
C THR A 135 -12.79 7.72 9.33
N ASP A 136 -11.90 8.43 10.02
CA ASP A 136 -11.88 8.56 11.49
C ASP A 136 -13.06 9.39 12.01
N TYR A 137 -13.52 10.39 11.24
CA TYR A 137 -14.64 11.26 11.58
C TYR A 137 -15.75 11.22 10.51
N PRO A 138 -16.64 10.20 10.52
CA PRO A 138 -17.72 10.07 9.54
C PRO A 138 -18.66 11.29 9.46
N MET A 139 -18.81 12.05 10.55
CA MET A 139 -19.61 13.29 10.57
C MET A 139 -19.06 14.36 9.62
N LEU A 140 -17.73 14.43 9.46
CA LEU A 140 -17.09 15.32 8.49
C LEU A 140 -17.54 14.99 7.06
N LYS A 141 -17.63 13.69 6.74
CA LYS A 141 -18.12 13.20 5.45
C LYS A 141 -19.56 13.60 5.21
N TYR A 142 -20.44 13.42 6.19
CA TYR A 142 -21.85 13.81 6.04
C TYR A 142 -22.04 15.32 5.93
N ALA A 143 -21.29 16.12 6.69
CA ALA A 143 -21.32 17.58 6.62
C ALA A 143 -20.84 18.11 5.25
N LEU A 144 -19.78 17.51 4.69
CA LEU A 144 -19.30 17.88 3.37
C LEU A 144 -20.33 17.55 2.29
N LEU A 145 -20.91 16.34 2.32
CA LEU A 145 -21.92 15.92 1.36
C LEU A 145 -23.19 16.78 1.43
N SER A 146 -23.65 17.13 2.64
CA SER A 146 -24.80 18.00 2.81
C SER A 146 -24.52 19.42 2.33
N GLY A 147 -23.32 19.95 2.58
CA GLY A 147 -22.89 21.26 2.10
C GLY A 147 -22.85 21.32 0.57
N VAL A 148 -22.27 20.30 -0.09
CA VAL A 148 -22.25 20.20 -1.56
C VAL A 148 -23.66 20.10 -2.12
N ALA A 149 -24.53 19.29 -1.51
CA ALA A 149 -25.93 19.18 -1.93
C ALA A 149 -26.65 20.53 -1.79
N LEU A 150 -26.52 21.21 -0.66
CA LEU A 150 -27.09 22.54 -0.43
C LEU A 150 -26.62 23.55 -1.47
N VAL A 151 -25.32 23.61 -1.76
CA VAL A 151 -24.78 24.49 -2.82
C VAL A 151 -25.39 24.11 -4.17
N ALA A 152 -25.43 22.83 -4.54
CA ALA A 152 -26.05 22.42 -5.80
C ALA A 152 -27.51 22.87 -5.89
N PHE A 153 -28.31 22.70 -4.83
CA PHE A 153 -29.71 23.15 -4.78
C PHE A 153 -29.90 24.67 -4.82
N LEU A 154 -28.94 25.45 -4.29
CA LEU A 154 -29.02 26.91 -4.24
C LEU A 154 -28.56 27.59 -5.54
N TYR A 155 -27.79 26.88 -6.37
CA TYR A 155 -27.25 27.38 -7.63
C TYR A 155 -27.89 26.72 -8.87
N GLU A 156 -28.96 25.94 -8.68
CA GLU A 156 -29.99 25.60 -9.68
C GLU A 156 -31.10 26.66 -9.69
#